data_AF-T1HCK4-F1
#
_entry.id   AF-T1HCK4-F1
#
_cell.length_a   1.000
_cell.length_b   1.000
_cell.length_c   1.000
_cell.angle_alpha   90.00
_cell.angle_beta   90.00
_cell.angle_gamma   90.00
#
_symmetry.space_group_name_H-M   'P 1'
#
loop_
_entity.id
_entity.type
_entity.pdbx_description
1 polymer ?
#
loop_
_entity_poly.entity_id
_entity_poly.type
_entity_poly.pdbx_seq_one_letter_code
_entity_poly.pdbx_strand_id
1 'polypeptide(L)'
;MENDRSKIKSLWGRNISEIPCFRNSYLYGISTGIAAGLIYFMCTSKIRISSHIAVTVFAATTLSYWTYCRHKWETDENTVALMKELLKDRIAKEAESALSVFTFLAPSLKEEPMGEKPVTELAGVGEVLGKRLESQGFDKAYVVLGQYLVLKKNKELFQDWMKDTCQANSKQSSDCFQCLSDWCDEFL
;
A
#
# COMPACT_ATOMS: atom_id res chain seq x y z
N MET A 1 30.83 -1.57 -20.57
CA MET A 1 31.27 -2.25 -19.34
C MET A 1 30.06 -2.51 -18.43
N GLU A 2 29.05 -3.22 -18.94
CA GLU A 2 27.73 -3.43 -18.28
C GLU A 2 27.53 -4.91 -17.88
N ASN A 3 28.53 -5.78 -18.12
CA ASN A 3 28.39 -7.25 -18.11
C ASN A 3 28.85 -7.95 -16.81
N ASP A 4 29.38 -7.22 -15.82
CA ASP A 4 29.87 -7.82 -14.56
C ASP A 4 28.93 -7.61 -13.35
N ARG A 5 27.94 -6.71 -13.45
CA ARG A 5 26.98 -6.46 -12.35
C ARG A 5 25.94 -7.57 -12.19
N SER A 6 25.64 -8.31 -13.26
CA SER A 6 24.61 -9.36 -13.27
C SER A 6 25.12 -10.72 -12.75
N LYS A 7 26.41 -11.04 -12.93
CA LYS A 7 26.97 -12.34 -12.49
C LYS A 7 27.05 -12.48 -10.97
N ILE A 8 27.33 -11.39 -10.26
CA ILE A 8 27.40 -11.37 -8.78
C ILE A 8 26.02 -11.64 -8.14
N LYS A 9 24.91 -11.36 -8.84
CA LYS A 9 23.54 -11.58 -8.33
C LYS A 9 23.14 -13.06 -8.21
N SER A 10 23.84 -13.99 -8.84
CA SER A 10 23.34 -15.36 -9.05
C SER A 10 23.93 -16.46 -8.15
N LEU A 11 25.04 -16.22 -7.44
CA LEU A 11 25.77 -17.30 -6.75
C LEU A 11 25.33 -17.53 -5.29
N TRP A 12 24.45 -16.70 -4.74
CA TRP A 12 23.90 -16.88 -3.41
C TRP A 12 22.41 -16.53 -3.46
N GLY A 13 21.57 -17.55 -3.68
CA GLY A 13 20.15 -17.48 -4.03
C GLY A 13 19.19 -16.87 -3.00
N ARG A 14 19.57 -15.78 -2.33
CA ARG A 14 18.66 -14.84 -1.67
C ARG A 14 19.12 -13.42 -1.98
N ASN A 15 18.21 -12.58 -2.49
CA ASN A 15 18.51 -11.18 -2.78
C ASN A 15 18.95 -10.47 -1.51
N ILE A 16 20.26 -10.23 -1.38
CA ILE A 16 20.83 -9.51 -0.24
C ILE A 16 20.36 -8.05 -0.18
N SER A 17 19.81 -7.54 -1.30
CA SER A 17 19.14 -6.24 -1.41
C SER A 17 17.72 -6.20 -0.82
N GLU A 18 17.13 -7.35 -0.49
CA GLU A 18 15.76 -7.47 0.03
C GLU A 18 15.71 -7.38 1.56
N ILE A 19 16.88 -7.50 2.21
CA ILE A 19 17.04 -7.30 3.65
C ILE A 19 17.16 -5.79 3.90
N PRO A 20 16.17 -5.14 4.57
CA PRO A 20 16.10 -3.68 4.69
C PRO A 20 17.33 -3.09 5.41
N CYS A 21 17.95 -3.85 6.31
CA CYS A 21 19.15 -3.43 7.03
C CYS A 21 20.41 -3.32 6.15
N PHE A 22 20.59 -4.19 5.14
CA PHE A 22 21.83 -4.22 4.35
C PHE A 22 21.92 -3.05 3.36
N ARG A 23 20.80 -2.71 2.71
CA ARG A 23 20.73 -1.64 1.71
C ARG A 23 21.02 -0.27 2.31
N ASN A 24 20.42 0.04 3.47
CA ASN A 24 20.62 1.34 4.11
C ASN A 24 22.03 1.46 4.70
N SER A 25 22.53 0.42 5.39
CA SER A 25 23.90 0.40 5.92
C SER A 25 24.94 0.66 4.84
N TYR A 26 24.79 0.04 3.66
CA TYR A 26 25.73 0.19 2.55
C TYR A 26 25.75 1.60 1.97
N LEU A 27 24.57 2.22 1.78
CA LEU A 27 24.47 3.58 1.24
C LEU A 27 25.01 4.63 2.22
N TYR A 28 24.68 4.52 3.51
CA TYR A 28 25.23 5.40 4.55
C TYR A 28 26.72 5.17 4.78
N GLY A 29 27.19 3.93 4.68
CA GLY A 29 28.61 3.61 4.76
C GLY A 29 29.40 4.26 3.63
N ILE A 30 28.96 4.13 2.38
CA ILE A 30 29.65 4.73 1.23
C ILE A 30 29.69 6.26 1.37
N SER A 31 28.56 6.88 1.70
CA SER A 31 28.48 8.35 1.79
C SER A 31 29.37 8.90 2.90
N THR A 32 29.36 8.28 4.09
CA THR A 32 30.20 8.67 5.22
C THR A 32 31.69 8.41 4.94
N GLY A 33 32.04 7.30 4.30
CA GLY A 33 33.42 6.97 3.90
C GLY A 33 34.00 7.96 2.88
N ILE A 34 33.22 8.32 1.84
CA ILE A 34 33.64 9.32 0.84
C ILE A 34 33.78 10.70 1.50
N ALA A 35 32.80 11.12 2.29
CA ALA A 35 32.85 12.42 2.97
C ALA A 35 34.06 12.52 3.91
N ALA A 36 34.29 11.52 4.77
CA ALA A 36 35.42 11.50 5.69
C ALA A 36 36.78 11.45 4.95
N GLY A 37 36.88 10.65 3.88
CA GLY A 37 38.07 10.56 3.04
C GLY A 37 38.43 11.89 2.36
N LEU A 38 37.44 12.58 1.81
CA LEU A 38 37.60 13.90 1.16
C LEU A 38 37.96 14.99 2.17
N ILE A 39 37.26 15.05 3.31
CA ILE A 39 37.55 16.00 4.39
C ILE A 39 38.98 15.81 4.89
N TYR A 40 39.40 14.57 5.16
CA TYR A 40 40.75 14.28 5.62
C TYR A 40 41.82 14.62 4.57
N PHE A 41 41.56 14.31 3.29
CA PHE A 41 42.45 14.65 2.19
C PHE A 41 42.65 16.17 2.04
N MET A 42 41.60 16.97 2.21
CA MET A 42 41.69 18.42 2.15
C MET A 42 42.45 19.03 3.33
N CYS A 43 42.29 18.50 4.55
CA CYS A 43 42.98 19.00 5.74
C CYS A 43 44.44 18.52 5.82
N THR A 44 44.73 17.33 5.34
CA THR A 44 46.07 16.72 5.39
C THR A 44 46.26 16.01 4.07
N SER A 45 46.91 16.67 3.12
CA SER A 45 47.13 16.27 1.71
C SER A 45 47.92 14.95 1.50
N LYS A 46 47.90 14.06 2.50
CA LYS A 46 48.49 12.72 2.53
C LYS A 46 47.51 11.66 1.99
N ILE A 47 47.60 11.40 0.68
CA ILE A 47 46.67 10.55 -0.06
C ILE A 47 46.61 9.08 0.40
N ARG A 48 47.74 8.51 0.86
CA ARG A 48 47.78 7.12 1.34
C ARG A 48 46.99 6.94 2.65
N ILE A 49 47.04 7.92 3.53
CA ILE A 49 46.40 7.85 4.85
C ILE A 49 44.88 8.08 4.71
N SER A 50 44.46 8.97 3.82
CA SER A 50 43.05 9.20 3.49
C SER A 50 42.34 7.91 3.04
N SER A 51 43.02 7.07 2.23
CA SER A 51 42.45 5.81 1.75
C SER A 51 42.20 4.81 2.89
N HIS A 52 43.14 4.68 3.82
CA HIS A 52 42.97 3.82 5.00
C HIS A 52 41.84 4.33 5.90
N ILE A 53 41.74 5.66 6.10
CA ILE A 53 40.69 6.27 6.91
C ILE A 53 39.31 6.09 6.27
N ALA A 54 39.18 6.22 4.95
CA ALA A 54 37.92 5.99 4.27
C ALA A 54 37.43 4.55 4.46
N VAL A 55 38.33 3.56 4.36
CA VAL A 55 38.01 2.14 4.57
C VAL A 55 37.65 1.85 6.03
N THR A 56 38.34 2.44 7.01
CA THR A 56 38.02 2.23 8.43
C THR A 56 36.69 2.87 8.81
N VAL A 57 36.39 4.08 8.32
CA VAL A 57 35.11 4.75 8.55
C VAL A 57 33.97 3.98 7.89
N PHE A 58 34.15 3.49 6.66
CA PHE A 58 33.16 2.65 5.98
C PHE A 58 32.85 1.36 6.76
N ALA A 59 33.89 0.65 7.21
CA ALA A 59 33.74 -0.59 7.96
C ALA A 59 33.07 -0.35 9.31
N ALA A 60 33.48 0.69 10.05
CA ALA A 60 32.91 1.03 11.34
C ALA A 60 31.43 1.43 11.24
N THR A 61 31.08 2.28 10.27
CA THR A 61 29.69 2.71 10.05
C THR A 61 28.79 1.55 9.62
N THR A 62 29.27 0.68 8.74
CA THR A 62 28.53 -0.53 8.32
C THR A 62 28.26 -1.46 9.50
N LEU A 63 29.26 -1.72 10.36
CA LEU A 63 29.09 -2.56 11.55
C LEU A 63 28.15 -1.93 12.58
N SER A 64 28.27 -0.62 12.82
CA SER A 64 27.45 0.12 13.79
C SER A 64 25.99 0.20 13.37
N TYR A 65 25.74 0.42 12.08
CA TYR A 65 24.38 0.44 11.53
C TYR A 65 23.77 -0.96 11.52
N TRP A 66 24.57 -2.00 11.27
CA TRP A 66 24.11 -3.39 11.33
C TRP A 66 23.72 -3.82 12.76
N THR A 67 24.53 -3.51 13.77
CA THR A 67 24.18 -3.82 15.18
C THR A 67 22.96 -3.03 15.63
N TYR A 68 22.86 -1.76 15.25
CA TYR A 68 21.69 -0.92 15.52
C TYR A 68 20.42 -1.49 14.87
N CYS A 69 20.48 -1.81 13.58
CA CYS A 69 19.33 -2.36 12.85
C CYS A 69 18.93 -3.72 13.40
N ARG A 70 19.89 -4.56 13.78
CA ARG A 70 19.61 -5.88 14.37
C ARG A 70 18.88 -5.79 15.70
N HIS A 71 19.29 -4.86 16.56
CA HIS A 71 18.65 -4.66 17.85
C HIS A 71 17.24 -4.06 17.69
N LYS A 72 17.06 -3.14 16.73
CA LYS A 72 15.75 -2.55 16.43
C LYS A 72 14.80 -3.54 15.77
N TRP A 73 15.30 -4.41 14.89
CA TRP A 73 14.52 -5.43 14.18
C TRP A 73 13.78 -6.38 15.12
N GLU A 74 14.45 -6.81 16.19
CA GLU A 74 13.86 -7.68 17.21
C GLU A 74 12.71 -6.99 17.97
N THR A 75 12.83 -5.68 18.23
CA THR A 75 11.75 -4.87 18.82
C THR A 75 10.60 -4.68 17.84
N ASP A 76 10.90 -4.45 16.57
CA ASP A 76 9.89 -4.20 15.53
C ASP A 76 9.09 -5.48 15.22
N GLU A 77 9.70 -6.68 15.26
CA GLU A 77 9.00 -7.95 15.05
C GLU A 77 7.96 -8.23 16.15
N ASN A 78 8.32 -7.97 17.42
CA ASN A 78 7.41 -8.07 18.56
C ASN A 78 6.31 -6.99 18.53
N THR A 79 6.65 -5.77 18.10
CA THR A 79 5.71 -4.66 17.97
C THR A 79 4.71 -4.91 16.84
N VAL A 80 5.15 -5.48 15.71
CA VAL A 80 4.28 -5.85 14.59
C VAL A 80 3.36 -7.02 14.96
N ALA A 81 3.86 -8.00 15.73
CA ALA A 81 3.03 -9.07 16.26
C ALA A 81 1.93 -8.52 17.19
N LEU A 82 2.30 -7.63 18.12
CA LEU A 82 1.37 -6.97 19.02
C LEU A 82 0.37 -6.07 18.28
N MET A 83 0.82 -5.30 17.28
CA MET A 83 -0.05 -4.44 16.46
C MET A 83 -1.10 -5.23 15.70
N LYS A 84 -0.76 -6.42 15.19
CA LYS A 84 -1.73 -7.29 14.51
C LYS A 84 -2.82 -7.79 15.45
N GLU A 85 -2.48 -8.15 16.69
CA GLU A 85 -3.46 -8.59 17.69
C GLU A 85 -4.36 -7.41 18.14
N LEU A 86 -3.77 -6.23 18.41
CA LEU A 86 -4.56 -5.03 18.73
C LEU A 86 -5.49 -4.60 17.59
N LEU A 87 -5.05 -4.73 16.34
CA LEU A 87 -5.89 -4.44 15.16
C LEU A 87 -7.00 -5.47 15.01
N LYS A 88 -6.73 -6.77 15.19
CA LYS A 88 -7.77 -7.82 15.16
C LYS A 88 -8.82 -7.61 16.26
N ASP A 89 -8.39 -7.27 17.47
CA ASP A 89 -9.30 -7.00 18.59
C ASP A 89 -10.14 -5.73 18.35
N ARG A 90 -9.55 -4.69 17.76
CA ARG A 90 -10.31 -3.50 17.35
C ARG A 90 -11.32 -3.82 16.26
N ILE A 91 -10.93 -4.58 15.24
CA ILE A 91 -11.84 -5.03 14.17
C ILE A 91 -12.97 -5.89 14.74
N ALA A 92 -12.69 -6.82 15.66
CA ALA A 92 -13.71 -7.66 16.28
C ALA A 92 -14.67 -6.85 17.17
N LYS A 93 -14.16 -5.89 17.95
CA LYS A 93 -14.99 -4.99 18.78
C LYS A 93 -15.80 -4.03 17.93
N GLU A 94 -15.24 -3.49 16.86
CA GLU A 94 -15.95 -2.64 15.89
C GLU A 94 -17.02 -3.45 15.15
N ALA A 95 -16.76 -4.72 14.84
CA ALA A 95 -17.75 -5.63 14.25
C ALA A 95 -18.89 -5.99 15.23
N GLU A 96 -18.58 -6.29 16.50
CA GLU A 96 -19.61 -6.55 17.52
C GLU A 96 -20.43 -5.31 17.86
N SER A 97 -19.79 -4.14 17.94
CA SER A 97 -20.51 -2.87 18.15
C SER A 97 -21.33 -2.48 16.92
N ALA A 98 -20.85 -2.74 15.71
CA ALA A 98 -21.65 -2.63 14.49
C ALA A 98 -22.87 -3.59 14.52
N LEU A 99 -22.71 -4.86 14.91
CA LEU A 99 -23.80 -5.85 14.99
C LEU A 99 -24.89 -5.47 16.00
N SER A 100 -24.50 -4.92 17.16
CA SER A 100 -25.45 -4.50 18.21
C SER A 100 -26.25 -3.25 17.82
N VAL A 101 -25.61 -2.29 17.14
CA VAL A 101 -26.27 -1.11 16.57
C VAL A 101 -27.15 -1.49 15.38
N PHE A 102 -26.71 -2.47 14.60
CA PHE A 102 -27.42 -2.89 13.40
C PHE A 102 -28.73 -3.62 13.69
N THR A 103 -28.73 -4.54 14.67
CA THR A 103 -29.94 -5.29 15.05
C THR A 103 -31.09 -4.35 15.47
N PHE A 104 -30.79 -3.10 15.83
CA PHE A 104 -31.76 -2.13 16.32
C PHE A 104 -32.32 -1.17 15.24
N LEU A 105 -31.77 -1.08 14.01
CA LEU A 105 -31.95 0.13 13.17
C LEU A 105 -32.14 0.04 11.63
N ALA A 106 -32.40 -1.09 10.95
CA ALA A 106 -33.31 -1.12 9.77
C ALA A 106 -33.28 -2.41 8.90
N PRO A 107 -34.42 -2.78 8.29
CA PRO A 107 -34.50 -3.71 7.18
C PRO A 107 -33.99 -3.07 5.88
N SER A 108 -33.00 -3.71 5.25
CA SER A 108 -32.44 -3.46 3.91
C SER A 108 -31.27 -2.46 3.84
N LEU A 109 -30.10 -3.00 3.44
CA LEU A 109 -28.94 -2.32 2.81
C LEU A 109 -27.81 -1.66 3.64
N LYS A 110 -27.60 -1.95 4.94
CA LYS A 110 -26.43 -1.39 5.68
C LYS A 110 -25.45 -2.35 6.38
N GLU A 111 -25.56 -3.67 6.29
CA GLU A 111 -24.88 -4.55 7.30
C GLU A 111 -23.57 -5.24 6.93
N GLU A 112 -23.14 -5.28 5.67
CA GLU A 112 -21.93 -6.03 5.32
C GLU A 112 -20.99 -5.15 4.49
N PRO A 113 -19.65 -5.28 4.66
CA PRO A 113 -18.73 -4.74 3.67
C PRO A 113 -19.21 -5.25 2.32
N MET A 114 -19.27 -4.37 1.29
CA MET A 114 -19.69 -4.73 -0.08
C MET A 114 -18.84 -5.89 -0.60
N GLY A 115 -19.19 -7.10 -0.21
CA GLY A 115 -18.44 -8.32 -0.46
C GLY A 115 -18.98 -8.92 -1.74
N GLU A 116 -19.68 -10.04 -1.64
CA GLU A 116 -20.18 -10.79 -2.80
C GLU A 116 -21.54 -10.29 -3.32
N LYS A 117 -21.99 -9.09 -2.93
CA LYS A 117 -23.32 -8.60 -3.34
C LYS A 117 -23.35 -8.32 -4.85
N PRO A 118 -24.39 -8.80 -5.55
CA PRO A 118 -24.52 -8.60 -6.98
C PRO A 118 -24.73 -7.11 -7.28
N VAL A 119 -24.28 -6.69 -8.45
CA VAL A 119 -24.35 -5.30 -8.90
C VAL A 119 -25.79 -4.73 -8.92
N THR A 120 -26.81 -5.59 -8.97
CA THR A 120 -28.24 -5.24 -8.93
C THR A 120 -28.72 -4.67 -7.59
N GLU A 121 -27.93 -4.82 -6.52
CA GLU A 121 -28.28 -4.26 -5.21
C GLU A 121 -27.86 -2.79 -5.06
N LEU A 122 -27.06 -2.26 -5.99
CA LEU A 122 -26.68 -0.85 -5.98
C LEU A 122 -27.88 0.05 -6.28
N ALA A 123 -28.01 1.14 -5.53
CA ALA A 123 -29.05 2.14 -5.80
C ALA A 123 -28.93 2.65 -7.24
N GLY A 124 -30.06 2.70 -7.96
CA GLY A 124 -30.11 3.10 -9.37
C GLY A 124 -29.75 1.99 -10.38
N VAL A 125 -29.22 0.85 -9.95
CA VAL A 125 -28.90 -0.31 -10.80
C VAL A 125 -29.95 -1.40 -10.63
N GLY A 126 -31.03 -1.33 -11.42
CA GLY A 126 -32.03 -2.41 -11.45
C GLY A 126 -31.57 -3.65 -12.24
N GLU A 127 -32.39 -4.71 -12.29
CA GLU A 127 -32.06 -5.97 -12.99
C GLU A 127 -31.63 -5.79 -14.46
N VAL A 128 -32.22 -4.83 -15.18
CA VAL A 128 -31.90 -4.60 -16.60
C VAL A 128 -30.49 -4.03 -16.77
N LEU A 129 -30.08 -3.12 -15.88
CA LEU A 129 -28.74 -2.54 -15.88
C LEU A 129 -27.73 -3.53 -15.34
N GLY A 130 -28.09 -4.27 -14.29
CA GLY A 130 -27.25 -5.31 -13.71
C GLY A 130 -26.86 -6.36 -14.75
N LYS A 131 -27.81 -6.89 -15.53
CA LYS A 131 -27.51 -7.87 -16.60
C LYS A 131 -26.56 -7.33 -17.68
N ARG A 132 -26.60 -6.02 -17.95
CA ARG A 132 -25.68 -5.37 -18.92
C ARG A 132 -24.29 -5.14 -18.33
N LEU A 133 -24.22 -4.84 -17.04
CA LEU A 133 -22.96 -4.74 -16.32
C LEU A 133 -22.30 -6.11 -16.16
N GLU A 134 -23.08 -7.13 -15.83
CA GLU A 134 -22.64 -8.53 -15.78
C GLU A 134 -22.05 -9.00 -17.11
N SER A 135 -22.68 -8.65 -18.25
CA SER A 135 -22.15 -9.02 -19.57
C SER A 135 -20.83 -8.33 -19.93
N GLN A 136 -20.52 -7.20 -19.29
CA GLN A 136 -19.25 -6.49 -19.40
C GLN A 136 -18.21 -6.96 -18.35
N GLY A 137 -18.56 -7.90 -17.48
CA GLY A 137 -17.70 -8.41 -16.42
C GLY A 137 -17.76 -7.63 -15.10
N PHE A 138 -18.78 -6.80 -14.91
CA PHE A 138 -19.08 -6.09 -13.66
C PHE A 138 -20.23 -6.79 -12.93
N ASP A 139 -19.97 -7.99 -12.44
CA ASP A 139 -20.93 -8.85 -11.75
C ASP A 139 -21.18 -8.45 -10.29
N LYS A 140 -20.16 -7.92 -9.61
CA LYS A 140 -20.20 -7.60 -8.17
C LYS A 140 -20.07 -6.12 -7.87
N ALA A 141 -20.71 -5.66 -6.78
CA ALA A 141 -20.73 -4.26 -6.38
C ALA A 141 -19.34 -3.65 -6.15
N TYR A 142 -18.39 -4.41 -5.60
CA TYR A 142 -17.03 -3.91 -5.38
C TYR A 142 -16.27 -3.59 -6.66
N VAL A 143 -16.60 -4.23 -7.79
CA VAL A 143 -15.93 -3.98 -9.07
C VAL A 143 -16.31 -2.60 -9.59
N VAL A 144 -17.60 -2.24 -9.47
CA VAL A 144 -18.11 -0.90 -9.81
C VAL A 144 -17.55 0.16 -8.87
N LEU A 145 -17.45 -0.14 -7.57
CA LEU A 145 -16.77 0.73 -6.61
C LEU A 145 -15.29 0.93 -6.98
N GLY A 146 -14.59 -0.12 -7.39
CA GLY A 146 -13.21 -0.03 -7.87
C GLY A 146 -13.07 0.93 -9.06
N GLN A 147 -13.97 0.81 -10.04
CA GLN A 147 -14.01 1.71 -11.19
C GLN A 147 -14.30 3.17 -10.78
N TYR A 148 -15.20 3.38 -9.84
CA TYR A 148 -15.48 4.70 -9.26
C TYR A 148 -14.23 5.33 -8.61
N LEU A 149 -13.44 4.55 -7.89
CA LEU A 149 -12.19 5.01 -7.26
C LEU A 149 -11.11 5.33 -8.30
N VAL A 150 -11.02 4.56 -9.38
CA VAL A 150 -10.10 4.84 -10.51
C VAL A 150 -10.43 6.18 -11.17
N LEU A 151 -11.73 6.51 -11.27
CA LEU A 151 -12.21 7.80 -11.79
C LEU A 151 -12.09 8.96 -10.78
N LYS A 152 -11.38 8.76 -9.66
CA LYS A 152 -11.09 9.79 -8.63
C LYS A 152 -12.35 10.48 -8.10
N LYS A 153 -13.47 9.75 -7.95
CA LYS A 153 -14.75 10.29 -7.48
C LYS A 153 -15.31 11.41 -8.38
N ASN A 154 -14.91 11.47 -9.66
CA ASN A 154 -15.43 12.47 -10.59
C ASN A 154 -16.82 12.08 -11.09
N LYS A 155 -17.82 12.92 -10.78
CA LYS A 155 -19.23 12.70 -11.13
C LYS A 155 -19.47 12.63 -12.63
N GLU A 156 -18.87 13.53 -13.41
CA GLU A 156 -19.11 13.62 -14.85
C GLU A 156 -18.54 12.38 -15.56
N LEU A 157 -17.30 12.01 -15.24
CA LEU A 157 -16.64 10.84 -15.82
C LEU A 157 -17.34 9.53 -15.44
N PHE A 158 -17.86 9.42 -14.21
CA PHE A 158 -18.60 8.23 -13.79
C PHE A 158 -19.96 8.11 -14.51
N GLN A 159 -20.65 9.24 -14.71
CA GLN A 159 -21.91 9.26 -15.44
C GLN A 159 -21.73 8.90 -16.92
N ASP A 160 -20.69 9.44 -17.57
CA ASP A 160 -20.34 9.09 -18.94
C ASP A 160 -19.98 7.60 -19.06
N TRP A 161 -19.18 7.08 -18.12
CA TRP A 161 -18.85 5.65 -18.08
C TRP A 161 -20.08 4.75 -17.92
N MET A 162 -21.01 5.09 -17.01
CA MET A 162 -22.26 4.34 -16.83
C MET A 162 -23.14 4.38 -18.08
N LYS A 163 -23.16 5.51 -18.78
CA LYS A 163 -23.90 5.67 -20.03
C LYS A 163 -23.29 4.84 -21.16
N ASP A 164 -21.97 4.81 -21.27
CA ASP A 164 -21.29 4.04 -22.32
C ASP A 164 -21.33 2.53 -22.06
N THR A 165 -21.23 2.12 -20.78
CA THR A 165 -21.12 0.70 -20.39
C THR A 165 -22.48 0.00 -20.35
N CYS A 166 -23.51 0.63 -19.77
CA CYS A 166 -24.81 -0.01 -19.55
C CYS A 166 -26.01 0.79 -20.09
N GLN A 167 -25.77 1.91 -20.79
CA GLN A 167 -26.78 2.84 -21.29
C GLN A 167 -27.70 3.36 -20.17
N ALA A 168 -27.10 3.67 -19.02
CA ALA A 168 -27.83 4.25 -17.89
C ALA A 168 -28.39 5.64 -18.21
N ASN A 169 -29.55 5.94 -17.63
CA ASN A 169 -30.09 7.30 -17.64
C ASN A 169 -29.37 8.18 -16.59
N SER A 170 -29.38 9.51 -16.80
CA SER A 170 -28.71 10.47 -15.93
C SER A 170 -29.16 10.37 -14.45
N LYS A 171 -30.44 10.09 -14.21
CA LYS A 171 -30.98 9.85 -12.86
C LYS A 171 -30.38 8.62 -12.20
N GLN A 172 -30.36 7.48 -12.90
CA GLN A 172 -29.82 6.21 -12.38
C GLN A 172 -28.32 6.32 -12.08
N SER A 173 -27.56 6.95 -12.98
CA SER A 173 -26.14 7.19 -12.76
C SER A 173 -25.87 8.14 -11.59
N SER A 174 -26.76 9.11 -11.34
CA SER A 174 -26.64 10.02 -10.20
C SER A 174 -27.00 9.34 -8.88
N ASP A 175 -28.05 8.52 -8.86
CA ASP A 175 -28.45 7.77 -7.66
C ASP A 175 -27.37 6.76 -7.26
N CYS A 176 -26.78 6.07 -8.25
CA CYS A 176 -25.65 5.16 -8.05
C CYS A 176 -24.40 5.90 -7.55
N PHE A 177 -24.07 7.05 -8.15
CA PHE A 177 -22.95 7.89 -7.72
C PHE A 177 -23.13 8.36 -6.27
N GLN A 178 -24.33 8.83 -5.91
CA GLN A 178 -24.59 9.32 -4.55
C GLN A 178 -24.45 8.19 -3.54
N CYS A 179 -25.01 7.02 -3.84
CA CYS A 179 -24.89 5.84 -3.00
C CYS A 179 -23.42 5.42 -2.77
N LEU A 180 -22.60 5.43 -3.83
CA LEU A 180 -21.17 5.14 -3.72
C LEU A 180 -20.40 6.23 -2.96
N SER A 181 -20.76 7.50 -3.14
CA SER A 181 -20.17 8.62 -2.41
C SER A 181 -20.47 8.54 -0.92
N ASP A 182 -21.74 8.36 -0.55
CA ASP A 182 -22.19 8.22 0.84
C ASP A 182 -21.50 7.03 1.51
N TRP A 183 -21.37 5.91 0.78
CA TRP A 183 -20.64 4.75 1.26
C TRP A 183 -19.15 5.04 1.45
N CYS A 184 -18.49 5.72 0.51
CA CYS A 184 -17.10 6.11 0.69
C CYS A 184 -16.90 7.05 1.88
N ASP A 185 -17.81 8.00 2.11
CA ASP A 185 -17.71 8.95 3.23
C ASP A 185 -17.95 8.26 4.59
N GLU A 186 -18.71 7.16 4.62
CA GLU A 186 -19.01 6.39 5.83
C GLU A 186 -17.95 5.33 6.15
N PHE A 187 -17.23 4.79 5.15
CA PHE A 187 -16.35 3.62 5.33
C PHE A 187 -14.88 3.80 4.89
N LEU A 188 -14.50 4.86 4.17
CA LEU A 188 -13.17 5.03 3.55
C LEU A 188 -12.50 6.37 3.91
#